data_AF-A0A4R1YJ51-F1
#
_entry.id   AF-A0A4R1YJ51-F1
#
_cell.length_a   1.000
_cell.length_b   1.000
_cell.length_c   1.000
_cell.angle_alpha   90.00
_cell.angle_beta   90.00
_cell.angle_gamma   90.00
#
_symmetry.space_group_name_H-M   'P 1'
#
loop_
_entity.id
_entity.type
_entity.pdbx_description
1 polymer ?
#
loop_
_entity_poly.entity_id
_entity_poly.type
_entity_poly.pdbx_seq_one_letter_code
_entity_poly.pdbx_strand_id
1 'polypeptide(L)'
;MASLYLKKSPMLDFHSSLTLPAPSRADRDVANASKGHCTAFAVLGEGAGIRVKAESHLELCHLLLLNAREEVVDLREQVRFRYRRIEHVFDIVATLATGKTIAFTVKPEIRLVSGRFLEKMGLVTWHAREQDFVDESGS
;
A
#
# COMPACT_ATOMS: atom_id res chain seq x y z
N MET A 1 34.27 55.23 12.39
CA MET A 1 32.93 55.14 11.76
C MET A 1 32.95 53.96 10.80
N ALA A 2 32.35 52.85 11.21
CA ALA A 2 32.33 51.57 10.49
C ALA A 2 31.37 51.62 9.31
N SER A 3 31.81 51.17 8.12
CA SER A 3 30.93 50.84 7.02
C SER A 3 30.84 49.31 6.94
N LEU A 4 29.67 48.80 7.31
CA LEU A 4 29.39 47.37 7.44
C LEU A 4 29.42 46.68 6.07
N TYR A 5 30.29 45.68 5.96
CA TYR A 5 30.17 44.62 4.96
C TYR A 5 28.80 43.94 5.11
N LEU A 6 27.90 44.14 4.15
CA LEU A 6 26.75 43.27 3.96
C LEU A 6 27.26 41.89 3.52
N LYS A 7 27.48 41.02 4.51
CA LYS A 7 27.62 39.58 4.33
C LYS A 7 26.37 39.10 3.61
N LYS A 8 26.48 38.77 2.31
CA LYS A 8 25.43 38.06 1.59
C LYS A 8 25.05 36.85 2.44
N SER A 9 23.83 36.86 2.98
CA SER A 9 23.23 35.67 3.57
C SER A 9 23.36 34.54 2.57
N PRO A 10 23.77 33.32 2.97
CA PRO A 10 23.65 32.18 2.08
C PRO A 10 22.15 31.99 1.84
N MET A 11 21.71 32.45 0.68
CA MET A 11 20.46 32.02 0.06
C MET A 11 20.59 30.50 -0.01
N LEU A 12 19.73 29.78 0.70
CA LEU A 12 19.63 28.32 0.59
C LEU A 12 19.51 28.01 -0.90
N ASP A 13 20.55 27.41 -1.49
CA ASP A 13 20.52 26.87 -2.84
C ASP A 13 19.44 25.78 -2.87
N PHE A 14 18.24 26.13 -3.35
CA PHE A 14 17.16 25.19 -3.65
C PHE A 14 17.46 24.34 -4.91
N HIS A 15 18.73 24.00 -5.13
CA HIS A 15 19.16 23.04 -6.15
C HIS A 15 19.12 21.60 -5.64
N SER A 16 18.35 21.30 -4.58
CA SER A 16 17.90 19.93 -4.36
C SER A 16 16.86 19.59 -5.43
N SER A 17 17.17 18.63 -6.29
CA SER A 17 16.21 18.10 -7.25
C SER A 17 14.99 17.56 -6.48
N LEU A 18 13.86 18.27 -6.56
CA LEU A 18 12.60 17.81 -5.99
C LEU A 18 12.23 16.48 -6.66
N THR A 19 12.36 15.39 -5.92
CA THR A 19 12.03 14.05 -6.43
C THR A 19 10.57 13.78 -6.10
N LEU A 20 9.75 13.65 -7.14
CA LEU A 20 8.34 13.29 -6.96
C LEU A 20 8.20 11.83 -6.54
N PRO A 21 7.18 11.49 -5.74
CA PRO A 21 6.89 10.10 -5.40
C PRO A 21 6.65 9.25 -6.66
N ALA A 22 7.04 7.98 -6.58
CA ALA A 22 6.77 7.04 -7.65
C ALA A 22 5.26 6.85 -7.86
N PRO A 23 4.81 6.50 -9.08
CA PRO A 23 3.42 6.12 -9.32
C PRO A 23 3.02 4.87 -8.54
N SER A 24 1.71 4.75 -8.29
CA SER A 24 1.08 3.54 -7.75
C SER A 24 1.39 2.31 -8.59
N ARG A 25 1.55 1.17 -7.91
CA ARG A 25 1.82 -0.15 -8.50
C ARG A 25 0.58 -1.06 -8.49
N ALA A 26 -0.59 -0.51 -8.22
CA ALA A 26 -1.86 -1.23 -8.21
C ALA A 26 -2.16 -1.90 -9.55
N ASP A 27 -2.68 -3.13 -9.54
CA ASP A 27 -3.13 -3.85 -10.75
C ASP A 27 -4.54 -3.45 -11.20
N ARG A 28 -5.18 -2.58 -10.42
CA ARG A 28 -6.53 -2.08 -10.62
C ARG A 28 -6.58 -0.58 -10.33
N ASP A 29 -7.27 0.15 -11.20
CA ASP A 29 -7.63 1.53 -10.92
C ASP A 29 -8.80 1.63 -9.95
N VAL A 30 -8.67 2.55 -9.01
CA VAL A 30 -9.72 2.94 -8.09
C VAL A 30 -10.51 4.10 -8.69
N ALA A 31 -11.83 4.09 -8.54
CA ALA A 31 -12.66 5.22 -8.97
C ALA A 31 -12.29 6.50 -8.19
N ASN A 32 -12.03 7.61 -8.91
CA ASN A 32 -11.62 8.88 -8.29
C ASN A 32 -12.62 9.44 -7.27
N ALA A 33 -13.92 9.13 -7.43
CA ALA A 33 -14.94 9.44 -6.46
C ALA A 33 -16.14 8.51 -6.68
N SER A 34 -16.78 8.06 -5.60
CA SER A 34 -18.10 7.43 -5.67
C SER A 34 -18.95 7.86 -4.48
N LYS A 35 -20.26 7.98 -4.70
CA LYS A 35 -21.23 8.27 -3.63
C LYS A 35 -21.41 7.00 -2.77
N GLY A 36 -20.45 6.70 -1.89
CA GLY A 36 -20.55 5.56 -0.98
C GLY A 36 -19.24 4.86 -0.64
N HIS A 37 -18.14 5.18 -1.34
CA HIS A 37 -16.81 4.66 -1.02
C HIS A 37 -15.84 5.79 -0.67
N CYS A 38 -14.96 5.51 0.28
CA CYS A 38 -13.85 6.40 0.61
C CYS A 38 -12.70 6.06 -0.33
N THR A 39 -12.48 6.88 -1.35
CA THR A 39 -11.24 6.81 -2.14
C THR A 39 -10.20 7.68 -1.45
N ALA A 40 -9.07 7.08 -1.07
CA ALA A 40 -7.97 7.80 -0.45
C ALA A 40 -6.65 7.56 -1.19
N PHE A 41 -5.78 8.57 -1.16
CA PHE A 41 -4.43 8.52 -1.71
C PHE A 41 -3.43 8.90 -0.61
N ALA A 42 -2.31 8.20 -0.56
CA ALA A 42 -1.21 8.51 0.35
C ALA A 42 0.14 8.36 -0.37
N VAL A 43 1.20 8.89 0.23
CA VAL A 43 2.59 8.63 -0.18
C VAL A 43 3.25 7.87 0.95
N LEU A 44 3.69 6.64 0.67
CA LEU A 44 4.23 5.71 1.65
C LEU A 44 5.62 5.21 1.23
N GLY A 45 6.35 4.59 2.14
CA GLY A 45 7.73 4.15 1.96
C GLY A 45 8.78 5.24 2.20
N GLU A 46 10.04 4.85 2.06
CA GLU A 46 11.20 5.71 2.32
C GLU A 46 11.53 6.67 1.17
N GLY A 47 12.29 7.72 1.50
CA GLY A 47 12.76 8.71 0.52
C GLY A 47 11.61 9.51 -0.12
N ALA A 48 11.53 9.51 -1.45
CA ALA A 48 10.43 10.18 -2.15
C ALA A 48 9.10 9.41 -2.04
N GLY A 49 9.15 8.15 -1.62
CA GLY A 49 7.97 7.29 -1.45
C GLY A 49 7.26 6.91 -2.75
N ILE A 50 6.13 6.23 -2.57
CA ILE A 50 5.27 5.69 -3.62
C ILE A 50 3.85 6.14 -3.33
N ARG A 51 3.16 6.63 -4.37
CA ARG A 51 1.72 6.92 -4.26
C ARG A 51 0.95 5.61 -4.13
N VAL A 52 0.14 5.48 -3.10
CA VAL A 52 -0.77 4.34 -2.91
C VAL A 52 -2.23 4.79 -2.94
N LYS A 53 -3.14 3.84 -3.16
CA LYS A 53 -4.59 4.07 -3.23
C LYS A 53 -5.33 3.13 -2.28
N ALA A 54 -6.43 3.59 -1.70
CA ALA A 54 -7.36 2.79 -0.90
C ALA A 54 -8.82 3.03 -1.35
N GLU A 55 -9.65 1.98 -1.37
CA GLU A 55 -11.09 2.04 -1.68
C GLU A 55 -11.97 2.15 -0.41
N SER A 56 -11.34 2.14 0.77
CA SER A 56 -11.99 2.40 2.04
C SER A 56 -11.06 3.05 3.08
N HIS A 57 -11.65 3.71 4.09
CA HIS A 57 -10.88 4.22 5.22
C HIS A 57 -10.19 3.09 6.00
N LEU A 58 -10.82 1.91 6.07
CA LEU A 58 -10.25 0.76 6.76
C LEU A 58 -8.98 0.26 6.04
N GLU A 59 -8.99 0.21 4.71
CA GLU A 59 -7.80 -0.10 3.90
C GLU A 59 -6.70 0.95 4.09
N LEU A 60 -7.04 2.24 4.10
CA LEU A 60 -6.08 3.30 4.37
C LEU A 60 -5.40 3.13 5.73
N CYS A 61 -6.17 2.83 6.78
CA CYS A 61 -5.62 2.57 8.11
C CYS A 61 -4.67 1.37 8.11
N HIS A 62 -4.99 0.29 7.39
CA HIS A 62 -4.10 -0.86 7.28
C HIS A 62 -2.81 -0.52 6.54
N LEU A 63 -2.88 0.24 5.44
CA LEU A 63 -1.70 0.72 4.73
C LEU A 63 -0.78 1.55 5.65
N LEU A 64 -1.35 2.47 6.43
CA LEU A 64 -0.59 3.29 7.38
C LEU A 64 0.05 2.46 8.48
N LEU A 65 -0.69 1.50 9.05
CA LEU A 65 -0.19 0.62 10.11
C LEU A 65 0.93 -0.29 9.60
N LEU A 66 0.78 -0.87 8.42
CA LEU A 66 1.81 -1.73 7.83
C LEU A 66 3.05 -0.91 7.43
N ASN A 67 2.88 0.30 6.92
CA ASN A 67 4.01 1.17 6.56
C ASN A 67 4.82 1.61 7.79
N ALA A 68 4.18 1.71 8.95
CA ALA A 68 4.85 2.09 10.19
C ALA A 68 5.63 0.94 10.85
N ARG A 69 5.53 -0.29 10.34
CA ARG A 69 6.23 -1.46 10.88
C ARG A 69 7.63 -1.57 10.31
N GLU A 70 8.64 -1.60 11.18
CA GLU A 70 10.05 -1.69 10.79
C GLU A 70 10.36 -2.96 10.00
N GLU A 71 9.63 -4.06 10.24
CA GLU A 71 9.84 -5.31 9.52
C GLU A 71 9.31 -5.28 8.07
N VAL A 72 8.47 -4.30 7.71
CA VAL A 72 7.88 -4.17 6.37
C VAL A 72 8.76 -3.26 5.53
N VAL A 73 9.28 -3.78 4.43
CA VAL A 73 10.19 -3.04 3.53
C VAL A 73 9.55 -2.61 2.22
N ASP A 74 8.42 -3.23 1.85
CA ASP A 74 7.67 -2.86 0.66
C ASP A 74 6.18 -3.11 0.85
N LEU A 75 5.36 -2.21 0.30
CA LEU A 75 3.89 -2.35 0.24
C LEU A 75 3.40 -2.16 -1.18
N ARG A 76 2.49 -3.05 -1.58
CA ARG A 76 1.78 -2.95 -2.85
C ARG A 76 0.29 -3.08 -2.60
N GLU A 77 -0.47 -2.06 -2.98
CA GLU A 77 -1.93 -2.05 -2.88
C GLU A 77 -2.58 -2.73 -4.10
N GLN A 78 -3.80 -3.25 -3.93
CA GLN A 78 -4.69 -3.71 -5.00
C GLN A 78 -4.01 -4.69 -5.97
N VAL A 79 -3.43 -5.76 -5.42
CA VAL A 79 -2.61 -6.74 -6.15
C VAL A 79 -3.47 -7.88 -6.66
N ARG A 80 -3.47 -8.12 -7.97
CA ARG A 80 -4.31 -9.14 -8.61
C ARG A 80 -3.61 -10.50 -8.60
N PHE A 81 -4.25 -11.48 -7.97
CA PHE A 81 -3.94 -12.89 -8.11
C PHE A 81 -4.93 -13.56 -9.07
N ARG A 82 -4.41 -14.34 -10.03
CA ARG A 82 -5.23 -15.10 -10.97
C ARG A 82 -4.65 -16.50 -11.19
N TYR A 83 -5.45 -17.52 -10.89
CA TYR A 83 -5.10 -18.90 -11.17
C TYR A 83 -6.33 -19.69 -11.66
N ARG A 84 -6.27 -20.24 -12.87
CA ARG A 84 -7.39 -20.92 -13.54
C ARG A 84 -8.66 -20.06 -13.56
N ARG A 85 -9.71 -20.47 -12.83
CA ARG A 85 -10.99 -19.75 -12.71
C ARG A 85 -11.09 -18.93 -11.42
N ILE A 86 -10.01 -18.87 -10.64
CA ILE A 86 -9.92 -18.11 -9.40
C ILE A 86 -9.25 -16.78 -9.71
N GLU A 87 -9.95 -15.69 -9.42
CA GLU A 87 -9.41 -14.34 -9.46
C GLU A 87 -9.74 -13.65 -8.15
N HIS A 88 -8.74 -13.02 -7.55
CA HIS A 88 -8.88 -12.23 -6.34
C HIS A 88 -7.92 -11.05 -6.39
N VAL A 89 -8.37 -9.90 -5.89
CA VAL A 89 -7.51 -8.73 -5.69
C VAL A 89 -7.30 -8.62 -4.19
N PHE A 90 -6.05 -8.77 -3.77
CA PHE A 90 -5.65 -8.49 -2.40
C PHE A 90 -5.56 -6.99 -2.22
N ASP A 91 -6.12 -6.49 -1.13
CA ASP A 91 -6.14 -5.06 -0.86
C ASP A 91 -4.71 -4.55 -0.63
N ILE A 92 -3.85 -5.37 0.02
CA ILE A 92 -2.44 -5.07 0.29
C ILE A 92 -1.60 -6.34 0.20
N VAL A 93 -0.41 -6.27 -0.39
CA VAL A 93 0.68 -7.25 -0.24
C VAL A 93 1.87 -6.54 0.38
N ALA A 94 2.32 -7.05 1.54
CA ALA A 94 3.49 -6.56 2.24
C ALA A 94 4.68 -7.50 2.03
N THR A 95 5.85 -6.94 1.76
CA THR A 95 7.11 -7.68 1.76
C THR A 95 7.87 -7.33 3.02
N LEU A 96 8.28 -8.36 3.76
CA LEU A 96 9.07 -8.23 4.97
C LEU A 96 10.56 -8.14 4.64
N ALA A 97 11.36 -7.60 5.57
CA ALA A 97 12.82 -7.55 5.46
C ALA A 97 13.47 -8.93 5.25
N THR A 98 12.78 -10.00 5.66
CA THR A 98 13.20 -11.39 5.45
C THR A 98 12.98 -11.89 4.02
N GLY A 99 12.33 -11.10 3.16
CA GLY A 99 11.89 -11.48 1.82
C GLY A 99 10.52 -12.15 1.78
N LYS A 100 9.94 -12.49 2.94
CA LYS A 100 8.60 -13.08 3.01
C LYS A 100 7.52 -12.09 2.57
N THR A 101 6.48 -12.61 1.95
CA THR A 101 5.34 -11.84 1.43
C THR A 101 4.04 -12.26 2.11
N ILE A 102 3.27 -11.26 2.55
CA ILE A 102 1.99 -11.47 3.22
C ILE A 102 0.91 -10.68 2.49
N ALA A 103 -0.14 -11.37 2.02
CA ALA A 103 -1.31 -10.73 1.43
C ALA A 103 -2.41 -10.46 2.48
N PHE A 104 -3.09 -9.33 2.35
CA PHE A 104 -4.18 -8.91 3.21
C PHE A 104 -5.44 -8.61 2.40
N THR A 105 -6.58 -9.12 2.85
CA THR A 105 -7.90 -8.70 2.37
C THR A 105 -8.68 -8.06 3.51
N VAL A 106 -8.87 -6.75 3.43
CA VAL A 106 -9.44 -5.93 4.49
C VAL A 106 -10.97 -5.94 4.38
N LYS A 107 -11.67 -6.40 5.42
CA LYS A 107 -13.14 -6.38 5.47
C LYS A 107 -13.64 -6.03 6.88
N PRO A 108 -14.76 -5.29 7.00
CA PRO A 108 -15.44 -5.14 8.29
C PRO A 108 -15.90 -6.50 8.84
N GLU A 109 -15.82 -6.69 10.16
CA GLU A 109 -16.16 -7.96 10.82
C GLU A 109 -17.55 -8.51 10.48
N ILE A 110 -18.54 -7.61 10.29
CA ILE A 110 -19.91 -7.99 9.90
C ILE A 110 -19.95 -8.79 8.57
N ARG A 111 -18.95 -8.63 7.70
CA ARG A 111 -18.84 -9.39 6.44
C ARG A 111 -18.39 -10.84 6.67
N LEU A 112 -17.80 -11.15 7.82
CA LEU A 112 -17.28 -12.47 8.16
C LEU A 112 -18.35 -13.39 8.77
N VAL A 113 -19.43 -12.82 9.32
CA VAL A 113 -20.50 -13.54 10.04
C VAL A 113 -21.09 -14.71 9.24
N SER A 114 -21.21 -14.56 7.92
CA SER A 114 -21.80 -15.62 7.08
C SER A 114 -20.87 -16.79 6.76
N GLY A 115 -19.57 -16.72 7.10
CA GLY A 115 -18.57 -17.76 6.80
C GLY A 115 -18.16 -17.86 5.32
N ARG A 116 -19.07 -17.58 4.37
CA ARG A 116 -18.83 -17.67 2.91
C ARG A 116 -17.59 -16.91 2.44
N PHE A 117 -17.31 -15.77 3.05
CA PHE A 117 -16.13 -14.98 2.72
C PHE A 117 -14.85 -15.71 3.14
N LEU A 118 -14.81 -16.26 4.36
CA LEU A 118 -13.66 -17.01 4.88
C LEU A 118 -13.43 -18.30 4.08
N GLU A 119 -14.48 -19.01 3.67
CA GLU A 119 -14.38 -20.18 2.79
C GLU A 119 -13.75 -19.83 1.44
N LYS A 120 -14.22 -18.74 0.81
CA LYS A 120 -13.61 -18.23 -0.43
C LYS A 120 -12.14 -17.88 -0.22
N MET A 121 -11.82 -17.17 0.86
CA MET A 121 -10.45 -16.75 1.16
C MET A 121 -9.54 -17.95 1.45
N GLY A 122 -10.03 -19.02 2.09
CA GLY A 122 -9.27 -20.25 2.28
C GLY A 122 -8.81 -20.86 0.96
N LEU A 123 -9.71 -20.93 -0.03
CA LEU A 123 -9.36 -21.42 -1.38
C LEU A 123 -8.36 -20.50 -2.09
N VAL A 124 -8.57 -19.18 -2.01
CA VAL A 124 -7.66 -18.19 -2.61
C VAL A 124 -6.27 -18.28 -1.97
N THR A 125 -6.20 -18.30 -0.64
CA THR A 125 -4.94 -18.41 0.13
C THR A 125 -4.20 -19.70 -0.20
N TRP A 126 -4.90 -20.84 -0.26
CA TRP A 126 -4.29 -22.10 -0.64
C TRP A 126 -3.61 -22.00 -2.01
N HIS A 127 -4.33 -21.52 -3.02
CA HIS A 127 -3.77 -21.40 -4.37
C HIS A 127 -2.71 -20.32 -4.50
N ALA A 128 -2.81 -19.20 -3.77
CA ALA A 128 -1.78 -18.17 -3.80
C ALA A 128 -0.44 -18.69 -3.26
N ARG A 129 -0.48 -19.52 -2.21
CA ARG A 129 0.72 -20.15 -1.64
C ARG A 129 1.28 -21.25 -2.53
N GLU A 130 0.42 -22.13 -3.05
CA GLU A 130 0.83 -23.21 -3.96
C GLU A 130 1.41 -22.73 -5.29
N GLN A 131 1.24 -21.44 -5.62
CA GLN A 131 1.79 -20.84 -6.84
C GLN A 131 2.94 -19.87 -6.54
N ASP A 132 3.50 -19.92 -5.32
CA ASP A 132 4.55 -19.02 -4.83
C ASP A 132 4.23 -17.53 -5.05
N PHE A 133 2.93 -17.18 -5.03
CA PHE A 133 2.49 -15.80 -5.21
C PHE A 133 2.66 -15.00 -3.90
N VAL A 134 2.35 -15.62 -2.76
CA VAL A 134 2.65 -15.12 -1.42
C VAL A 134 2.97 -16.26 -0.46
N ASP A 135 3.78 -15.99 0.57
CA ASP A 135 4.08 -16.97 1.63
C ASP A 135 2.90 -17.18 2.57
N GLU A 136 2.19 -16.10 2.90
CA GLU A 136 1.07 -16.07 3.84
C GLU A 136 -0.06 -15.14 3.35
N SER A 137 -1.28 -15.38 3.81
CA SER A 137 -2.44 -14.55 3.48
C SER A 137 -3.44 -14.54 4.64
N GLY A 138 -3.94 -13.35 4.97
CA GLY A 138 -4.91 -13.10 6.04
C GLY A 138 -6.06 -12.18 5.62
N SER A 139 -7.14 -12.20 6.42
CA SER A 139 -8.32 -11.34 6.27
C SER A 139 -8.73 -10.69 7.57
#